data_AF-A0A957WE71-F1
#
_entry.id   AF-A0A957WE71-F1
#
_cell.length_a   1.000
_cell.length_b   1.000
_cell.length_c   1.000
_cell.angle_alpha   90.00
_cell.angle_beta   90.00
_cell.angle_gamma   90.00
#
_symmetry.space_group_name_H-M   'P 1'
#
loop_
_entity.id
_entity.type
_entity.pdbx_description
1 polymer ?
#
loop_
_entity_poly.entity_id
_entity_poly.type
_entity_poly.pdbx_seq_one_letter_code
_entity_poly.pdbx_strand_id
1 'polypeptide(L)' 'MRAFRVKKVVLQNGRVELEALPFQAGEVIEIIVLAWESDEKNKTAQHSLKDSVLEYIDPTEPVALEDWDAVNDSP' A
#
# COMPACT_ATOMS: atom_id res chain seq x y z
N MET A 1 -3.50 -20.19 3.38
CA MET A 1 -2.01 -20.14 3.36
C MET A 1 -1.56 -19.04 4.31
N ARG A 2 -0.58 -19.30 5.19
CA ARG A 2 0.06 -18.27 6.02
C ARG A 2 1.31 -17.80 5.29
N ALA A 3 1.42 -16.49 5.03
CA ALA A 3 2.53 -15.91 4.27
C ALA A 3 3.34 -14.97 5.17
N PHE A 4 4.65 -15.21 5.25
CA PHE A 4 5.60 -14.30 5.86
C PHE A 4 6.35 -13.57 4.75
N ARG A 5 6.31 -12.23 4.74
CA ARG A 5 6.97 -11.40 3.72
C ARG A 5 8.04 -10.54 4.37
N VAL A 6 9.28 -10.65 3.88
CA VAL A 6 10.40 -9.80 4.27
C VAL A 6 11.07 -9.23 3.03
N LYS A 7 11.55 -7.97 3.11
CA LYS A 7 12.36 -7.36 2.05
C LYS A 7 13.83 -7.48 2.42
N LYS A 8 14.64 -8.05 1.53
CA LYS A 8 16.10 -8.08 1.65
C LYS A 8 16.75 -7.72 0.33
N VAL A 9 17.89 -7.06 0.41
CA VAL A 9 18.77 -6.82 -0.72
C VAL A 9 19.58 -8.09 -0.99
N VAL A 10 19.71 -8.45 -2.26
CA VAL A 10 20.55 -9.57 -2.69
C VAL A 10 22.02 -9.17 -2.56
N LEU A 11 22.83 -9.98 -1.87
CA LEU A 11 24.26 -9.70 -1.67
C LEU A 11 25.07 -9.98 -2.95
N GLN A 12 26.34 -9.58 -2.95
CA GLN A 12 27.26 -9.56 -4.11
C GLN A 12 27.43 -10.93 -4.83
N ASN A 13 26.95 -12.02 -4.24
CA ASN A 13 26.99 -13.39 -4.76
C ASN A 13 25.60 -14.00 -5.04
N GLY A 14 24.54 -13.19 -5.07
CA GLY A 14 23.18 -13.71 -5.26
C GLY A 14 22.56 -14.32 -3.99
N ARG A 15 23.25 -14.26 -2.84
CA ARG A 15 22.77 -14.88 -1.59
C ARG A 15 21.73 -14.00 -0.90
N VAL A 16 20.69 -14.66 -0.38
CA VAL A 16 19.71 -14.10 0.56
C VAL A 16 19.65 -15.03 1.78
N GLU A 17 19.88 -14.49 2.96
CA GLU A 17 19.72 -15.22 4.23
C GLU A 17 18.38 -14.85 4.87
N LEU A 18 17.56 -15.83 5.24
CA LEU A 18 16.32 -15.63 5.99
C LEU A 18 16.54 -16.13 7.42
N GLU A 19 16.27 -15.29 8.41
CA GLU A 19 16.48 -15.59 9.83
C GLU A 19 15.18 -15.35 10.61
N ALA A 20 15.06 -16.02 11.76
CA ALA A 20 13.94 -15.87 12.69
C ALA A 20 12.55 -16.01 12.02
N LEU A 21 12.41 -16.99 11.12
CA LEU A 21 11.13 -17.28 10.48
C LEU A 21 10.11 -17.75 11.53
N PRO A 22 8.84 -17.29 11.45
CA PRO A 22 7.80 -17.64 12.43
C PRO A 22 7.18 -19.03 12.16
N PHE A 23 8.00 -20.01 11.76
CA PHE A 23 7.60 -21.39 11.49
C PHE A 23 8.26 -22.34 12.49
N GLN A 24 7.61 -23.47 12.74
CA GLN A 24 8.14 -24.47 13.68
C GLN A 24 9.10 -25.44 13.00
N ALA A 25 9.96 -26.09 13.78
CA ALA A 25 10.85 -27.13 13.26
C ALA A 25 10.01 -28.29 12.67
N GLY A 26 10.36 -28.73 11.46
CA GLY A 26 9.65 -29.79 10.75
C GLY A 26 8.43 -29.32 9.93
N GLU A 27 8.08 -28.04 9.99
CA GLU A 27 7.04 -27.46 9.13
C GLU A 27 7.55 -27.36 7.69
N VAL A 28 6.76 -27.88 6.74
CA VAL A 28 7.06 -27.75 5.30
C VAL A 28 6.66 -26.35 4.86
N ILE A 29 7.61 -25.59 4.34
CA ILE A 29 7.39 -24.24 3.83
C ILE A 29 7.66 -24.15 2.33
N GLU A 30 6.91 -23.27 1.66
CA GLU A 30 7.12 -22.86 0.29
C GLU A 30 7.80 -21.50 0.26
N ILE A 31 8.82 -21.33 -0.59
CA ILE A 31 9.55 -20.06 -0.74
C ILE A 31 9.27 -19.49 -2.13
N ILE A 32 8.72 -18.28 -2.17
CA ILE A 32 8.48 -17.55 -3.42
C ILE A 32 9.42 -16.34 -3.45
N VAL A 33 10.29 -16.27 -4.45
CA VAL A 33 11.21 -15.16 -4.67
C VAL A 33 10.66 -14.28 -5.79
N LEU A 34 10.38 -13.03 -5.46
CA LEU A 34 9.91 -12.02 -6.41
C LEU A 34 10.96 -10.92 -6.52
N ALA A 35 11.29 -10.49 -7.73
CA ALA A 35 12.04 -9.27 -7.94
C ALA A 35 11.21 -8.10 -7.36
N TRP A 36 11.82 -7.29 -6.51
CA TRP A 36 11.16 -6.07 -6.03
C TRP A 36 11.23 -5.03 -7.15
N GLU A 37 10.13 -4.86 -7.86
CA GLU A 37 9.93 -3.64 -8.64
C GLU A 37 9.70 -2.51 -7.64
N SER A 38 10.66 -1.59 -7.55
CA SER A 38 10.45 -0.35 -6.84
C SER A 38 9.22 0.31 -7.45
N ASP A 39 8.25 0.63 -6.59
CA ASP A 39 7.05 1.40 -6.89
C ASP A 39 7.37 2.86 -7.26
N GLU A 40 8.51 3.11 -7.91
CA GLU A 40 8.87 4.39 -8.50
C GLU A 40 7.83 4.83 -9.53
N LYS A 41 7.06 3.89 -10.11
CA LYS A 41 5.90 4.20 -10.95
C LYS A 41 4.67 4.71 -10.18
N ASN A 42 4.58 4.50 -8.87
CA ASN A 42 3.55 5.09 -8.00
C ASN A 42 4.05 6.31 -7.20
N LYS A 43 5.31 6.74 -7.38
CA LYS A 43 5.77 8.03 -6.82
C LYS A 43 5.13 9.24 -7.50
N THR A 44 4.43 9.06 -8.61
CA THR A 44 3.86 10.17 -9.40
C THR A 44 2.59 10.77 -8.80
N ALA A 45 2.08 10.32 -7.65
CA ALA A 45 0.88 10.93 -7.06
C ALA A 45 0.77 10.89 -5.53
N GLN A 46 1.86 10.71 -4.78
CA GLN A 46 1.84 11.18 -3.38
C GLN A 46 2.08 12.68 -3.38
N HIS A 47 1.06 13.44 -3.78
CA HIS A 47 0.95 14.85 -3.45
C HIS A 47 0.88 14.94 -1.92
N SER A 48 2.04 15.12 -1.31
CA SER A 48 2.14 15.40 0.11
C SER A 48 1.47 16.76 0.34
N LEU A 49 0.36 16.79 1.09
CA LEU A 49 -0.27 18.04 1.57
C LEU A 49 0.59 18.77 2.61
N LYS A 50 1.71 18.16 3.00
CA LYS A 50 2.73 18.81 3.84
C LYS A 50 3.21 20.05 3.08
N ASP A 51 3.02 21.21 3.72
CA ASP A 51 3.32 22.55 3.19
C ASP A 51 2.31 23.13 2.16
N SER A 52 1.19 22.45 1.87
CA SER A 52 0.10 23.06 1.11
C SER A 52 -0.88 23.81 2.02
N VAL A 53 -1.28 25.02 1.62
CA VAL A 53 -2.38 25.74 2.26
C VAL A 53 -3.69 25.21 1.68
N LEU A 54 -4.51 24.58 2.52
CA LEU A 54 -5.87 24.18 2.16
C LEU A 54 -6.80 25.39 2.35
N GLU A 55 -7.37 25.87 1.25
CA GLU A 55 -8.42 26.88 1.28
C GLU A 55 -9.79 26.19 1.39
N TYR A 56 -10.54 26.53 2.43
CA TYR A 56 -11.92 26.07 2.62
C TYR A 56 -12.84 27.18 2.16
N ILE A 57 -13.42 27.01 0.97
CA ILE A 57 -14.44 27.92 0.45
C ILE A 57 -15.77 27.43 0.99
N ASP A 58 -16.37 28.24 1.88
CA ASP A 58 -17.71 28.05 2.45
C ASP A 58 -18.03 26.61 2.92
N PRO A 59 -17.21 26.02 3.81
CA PRO A 59 -17.27 24.60 4.16
C PRO A 59 -18.55 24.17 4.89
N THR A 60 -19.35 25.14 5.34
CA THR A 60 -20.60 24.91 6.06
C THR A 60 -21.81 25.45 5.31
N GLU A 61 -21.65 25.89 4.06
CA GLU A 61 -22.81 26.30 3.28
C GLU A 61 -23.73 25.08 3.07
N PRO A 62 -25.06 25.27 3.23
CA PRO A 62 -26.00 24.22 2.95
C PRO A 62 -25.90 23.82 1.48
N VAL A 63 -25.51 22.57 1.25
CA VAL A 63 -25.63 21.97 -0.09
C VAL A 63 -27.11 21.86 -0.44
N ALA A 64 -27.43 22.17 -1.70
CA ALA A 64 -28.81 22.10 -2.18
C ALA A 64 -29.31 20.65 -2.15
N LEU A 65 -30.62 20.45 -2.04
CA LEU A 65 -31.19 19.09 -1.96
C LEU A 65 -30.87 18.28 -3.22
N GLU A 66 -30.79 18.96 -4.36
CA GLU A 66 -30.51 18.42 -5.69
C GLU A 66 -29.05 17.93 -5.84
N ASP A 67 -28.12 18.40 -5.00
CA ASP A 67 -26.71 17.97 -5.02
C ASP A 67 -26.49 16.62 -4.29
N TRP A 68 -27.51 16.12 -3.59
CA TRP A 68 -27.46 14.83 -2.87
C TRP A 68 -27.75 13.62 -3.76
N ASP A 69 -28.22 13.81 -5.00
CA ASP A 69 -28.69 12.72 -5.88
C ASP A 69 -27.57 11.85 -6.50
N ALA A 70 -26.31 12.04 -6.10
CA ALA A 70 -25.18 11.27 -6.65
C ALA A 70 -25.09 9.80 -6.17
N VAL A 71 -25.89 9.35 -5.20
CA VAL A 71 -25.94 7.93 -4.77
C VAL A 71 -27.36 7.55 -4.38
N ASN A 72 -28.26 7.45 -5.35
CA ASN A 72 -29.48 6.67 -5.21
C ASN A 72 -29.80 5.84 -6.47
N ASP A 73 -28.75 5.42 -7.20
CA ASP A 73 -28.86 4.32 -8.15
C ASP A 73 -28.17 3.08 -7.56
N SER A 74 -28.97 2.30 -6.84
CA SER A 74 -28.68 0.92 -6.44
C SER A 74 -30.00 0.16 -6.32
N PRO A 75 -29.97 -1.15 -6.62
CA PRO A 75 -30.58 -1.77 -7.81
C PRO A 75 -32.08 -2.07 -7.72
#